data_AF-A0A3B9HP88-F1
#
_entry.id   AF-A0A3B9HP88-F1
#
_cell.length_a   1.000
_cell.length_b   1.000
_cell.length_c   1.000
_cell.angle_alpha   90.00
_cell.angle_beta   90.00
_cell.angle_gamma   90.00
#
_symmetry.space_group_name_H-M   'P 1'
#
loop_
_entity.id
_entity.type
_entity.pdbx_description
1 polymer ?
#
loop_
_entity_poly.entity_id
_entity_poly.type
_entity_poly.pdbx_seq_one_letter_code
_entity_poly.pdbx_strand_id
1 'polypeptide(L)'
;NEFIVNSIINSDPAEELTITRLFLGNANAYIVKSGKEAAIIDGGLGSWPERFRTALADNSGALADVRYIMVTHAHYDHVGSVKALKRAYPDALVVAHKNEAANLRAGLSPVPKGTMWFSRPISWLGCRIFRHCIHFNGFAVDLEVEDSLIRELGGTEIEFFHTPGHTSGSLCLRVGKEAVFVGDTIFHVLPACFYPPFADLPERLIASWQRIAATGARMIHPGHGRSFSRTQFVARNGYF
;
A
#
# COMPACT_ATOMS: atom_id res chain seq x y z
N ASN A 1 -14.07 -2.08 -18.98
CA ASN A 1 -13.09 -1.29 -18.23
C ASN A 1 -12.38 -2.25 -17.26
N GLU A 2 -11.35 -2.98 -17.74
CA GLU A 2 -10.78 -4.19 -17.09
C GLU A 2 -9.94 -3.94 -15.81
N PHE A 3 -9.91 -2.70 -15.29
CA PHE A 3 -8.89 -2.29 -14.33
C PHE A 3 -9.39 -1.85 -12.95
N ILE A 4 -10.69 -1.97 -12.69
CA ILE A 4 -11.31 -1.65 -11.39
C ILE A 4 -11.99 -2.91 -10.88
N VAL A 5 -11.52 -3.43 -9.76
CA VAL A 5 -12.18 -4.53 -9.04
C VAL A 5 -12.73 -3.97 -7.74
N ASN A 6 -14.05 -3.93 -7.64
CA ASN A 6 -14.76 -3.54 -6.43
C ASN A 6 -15.08 -4.79 -5.60
N SER A 7 -14.82 -4.72 -4.30
CA SER A 7 -15.35 -5.68 -3.33
C SER A 7 -16.08 -4.91 -2.24
N ILE A 8 -17.39 -5.14 -2.13
CA ILE A 8 -18.20 -4.71 -0.99
C ILE A 8 -18.06 -5.79 0.07
N ILE A 9 -17.68 -5.41 1.29
CA ILE A 9 -17.34 -6.38 2.34
C ILE A 9 -18.36 -6.38 3.50
N ASN A 10 -19.20 -5.36 3.63
CA ASN A 10 -20.26 -5.31 4.65
C ASN A 10 -21.58 -4.77 4.05
N SER A 11 -22.71 -5.31 4.51
CA SER A 11 -24.07 -4.96 4.08
C SER A 11 -24.85 -4.16 5.12
N ASP A 12 -24.24 -3.79 6.25
CA ASP A 12 -24.85 -2.88 7.22
C ASP A 12 -24.79 -1.44 6.66
N PRO A 13 -25.92 -0.77 6.40
CA PRO A 13 -25.94 0.57 5.83
C PRO A 13 -25.31 1.66 6.71
N ALA A 14 -25.02 1.38 7.99
CA ALA A 14 -24.26 2.28 8.86
C ALA A 14 -22.73 2.07 8.80
N GLU A 15 -22.26 0.94 8.25
CA GLU A 15 -20.85 0.52 8.19
C GLU A 15 -20.45 0.05 6.77
N GLU A 16 -20.97 0.71 5.73
CA GLU A 16 -20.70 0.30 4.34
C GLU A 16 -19.22 0.51 4.00
N LEU A 17 -18.43 -0.57 4.16
CA LEU A 17 -17.03 -0.62 3.80
C LEU A 17 -16.87 -1.11 2.35
N THR A 18 -16.41 -0.21 1.49
CA THR A 18 -16.08 -0.52 0.09
C THR A 18 -14.58 -0.47 -0.13
N ILE A 19 -14.03 -1.53 -0.72
CA ILE A 19 -12.64 -1.57 -1.14
C ILE A 19 -12.58 -1.67 -2.66
N THR A 20 -11.91 -0.71 -3.28
CA THR A 20 -11.67 -0.66 -4.71
C THR A 20 -10.18 -0.80 -4.98
N ARG A 21 -9.80 -1.81 -5.77
CA ARG A 21 -8.43 -1.96 -6.26
C ARG A 21 -8.27 -1.30 -7.63
N LEU A 22 -7.25 -0.47 -7.75
CA LEU A 22 -6.80 0.15 -9.00
C LEU A 22 -5.48 -0.47 -9.43
N PHE A 23 -5.45 -1.11 -10.60
CA PHE A 23 -4.19 -1.55 -11.18
C PHE A 23 -3.57 -0.44 -12.03
N LEU A 24 -2.40 0.06 -11.64
CA LEU A 24 -1.76 1.26 -12.19
C LEU A 24 -0.43 0.92 -12.89
N GLY A 25 -0.48 -0.05 -13.81
CA GLY A 25 0.64 -0.43 -14.68
C GLY A 25 1.41 -1.64 -14.17
N ASN A 26 1.99 -1.54 -12.98
CA ASN A 26 2.72 -2.65 -12.35
C ASN A 26 2.31 -2.89 -10.90
N ALA A 27 2.01 -1.85 -10.13
CA ALA A 27 1.54 -1.93 -8.76
C ALA A 27 0.02 -1.69 -8.63
N ASN A 28 -0.53 -2.21 -7.54
CA ASN A 28 -1.86 -1.90 -7.07
C ASN A 28 -1.84 -0.61 -6.24
N ALA A 29 -2.87 0.20 -6.43
CA ALA A 29 -3.32 1.17 -5.43
C ALA A 29 -4.72 0.79 -4.97
N TYR A 30 -5.13 1.30 -3.82
CA TYR A 30 -6.44 0.98 -3.24
C TYR A 30 -7.15 2.23 -2.77
N ILE A 31 -8.48 2.17 -2.82
CA ILE A 31 -9.37 3.12 -2.17
C ILE A 31 -10.22 2.32 -1.19
N VAL A 32 -10.25 2.79 0.05
CA VAL A 32 -11.13 2.31 1.11
C VAL A 32 -12.13 3.40 1.39
N LYS A 33 -13.42 3.13 1.22
CA LYS A 33 -14.52 4.03 1.59
C LYS A 33 -15.24 3.45 2.79
N SER A 34 -15.50 4.28 3.79
CA SER A 34 -16.34 3.97 4.93
C SER A 34 -17.19 5.19 5.25
N GLY A 35 -18.52 5.01 5.28
CA GLY A 35 -19.45 6.13 5.36
C GLY A 35 -19.20 7.14 4.22
N LYS A 36 -18.96 8.40 4.57
CA LYS A 36 -18.62 9.47 3.61
C LYS A 36 -17.13 9.69 3.42
N GLU A 37 -16.29 8.99 4.18
CA GLU A 37 -14.85 9.19 4.20
C GLU A 37 -14.11 8.14 3.37
N ALA A 38 -12.90 8.50 2.92
CA ALA A 38 -12.03 7.60 2.19
C ALA A 38 -10.56 7.68 2.61
N ALA A 39 -9.88 6.55 2.48
CA ALA A 39 -8.43 6.45 2.50
C ALA A 39 -7.94 5.94 1.14
N ILE A 40 -6.86 6.54 0.65
CA ILE A 40 -6.11 6.07 -0.51
C ILE A 40 -4.84 5.38 -0.02
N ILE A 41 -4.53 4.21 -0.58
CA ILE A 41 -3.31 3.46 -0.28
C ILE A 41 -2.51 3.32 -1.57
N ASP A 42 -1.31 3.90 -1.56
CA ASP A 42 -0.39 4.03 -2.68
C ASP A 42 -0.94 4.84 -3.88
N GLY A 43 -0.02 5.30 -4.73
CA GLY A 43 -0.26 6.13 -5.91
C GLY A 43 0.06 5.46 -7.24
N GLY A 44 0.55 4.21 -7.22
CA GLY A 44 0.93 3.46 -8.41
C GLY A 44 2.10 4.05 -9.21
N LEU A 45 2.34 3.50 -10.40
CA LEU A 45 3.37 3.97 -11.32
C LEU A 45 2.85 5.11 -12.20
N GLY A 46 3.57 6.24 -12.20
CA GLY A 46 3.16 7.44 -12.90
C GLY A 46 2.01 8.18 -12.20
N SER A 47 1.53 9.26 -12.82
CA SER A 47 0.55 10.16 -12.19
C SER A 47 -0.82 10.05 -12.86
N TRP A 48 -1.76 9.39 -12.19
CA TRP A 48 -3.11 9.08 -12.70
C TRP A 48 -4.24 9.54 -11.76
N PRO A 49 -4.25 10.81 -11.28
CA PRO A 49 -5.23 11.28 -10.28
C PRO A 49 -6.68 11.09 -10.71
N GLU A 50 -6.98 11.18 -12.01
CA GLU A 50 -8.34 10.97 -12.53
C GLU A 50 -8.87 9.55 -12.27
N ARG A 51 -8.02 8.52 -12.28
CA ARG A 51 -8.45 7.15 -11.99
C ARG A 51 -8.90 6.99 -10.54
N PHE A 52 -8.25 7.70 -9.62
CA PHE A 52 -8.67 7.76 -8.23
C PHE A 52 -9.96 8.55 -8.07
N ARG A 53 -10.07 9.72 -8.73
CA ARG A 53 -11.30 10.53 -8.71
C ARG A 53 -12.51 9.73 -9.19
N THR A 54 -12.38 8.96 -10.27
CA THR A 54 -13.46 8.08 -10.75
C THR A 54 -13.87 7.03 -9.72
N ALA A 55 -12.92 6.43 -8.99
CA ALA A 55 -13.23 5.41 -8.00
C ALA A 55 -13.73 5.98 -6.64
N LEU A 56 -13.40 7.23 -6.35
CA LEU A 56 -13.91 7.97 -5.19
C LEU A 56 -15.36 8.45 -5.38
N ALA A 57 -15.80 8.62 -6.62
CA ALA A 57 -17.18 8.96 -6.92
C ALA A 57 -18.16 7.83 -6.53
N ASP A 58 -19.33 8.21 -6.04
CA ASP A 58 -20.50 7.35 -5.92
C ASP A 58 -21.35 7.37 -7.20
N ASN A 59 -22.51 6.70 -7.17
CA ASN A 59 -23.43 6.65 -8.32
C ASN A 59 -24.04 8.01 -8.69
N SER A 60 -24.05 8.97 -7.78
CA SER A 60 -24.50 10.36 -8.02
C SER A 60 -23.38 11.27 -8.53
N GLY A 61 -22.13 10.79 -8.52
CA GLY A 61 -20.94 11.56 -8.84
C GLY A 61 -20.37 12.34 -7.65
N ALA A 62 -20.96 12.21 -6.46
CA ALA A 62 -20.41 12.80 -5.25
C ALA A 62 -19.12 12.07 -4.85
N LEU A 63 -18.08 12.83 -4.48
CA LEU A 63 -16.80 12.28 -4.06
C LEU A 63 -16.80 12.06 -2.54
N ALA A 64 -16.25 10.93 -2.11
CA ALA A 64 -15.94 10.72 -0.70
C ALA A 64 -14.89 11.72 -0.19
N ASP A 65 -14.99 12.10 1.09
CA ASP A 65 -14.01 12.96 1.76
C ASP A 65 -12.71 12.19 2.04
N VAL A 66 -11.65 12.50 1.31
CA VAL A 66 -10.37 11.79 1.45
C VAL A 66 -9.66 12.30 2.70
N ARG A 67 -9.59 11.45 3.72
CA ARG A 67 -8.94 11.77 5.01
C ARG A 67 -7.47 11.43 5.02
N TYR A 68 -7.08 10.34 4.34
CA TYR A 68 -5.73 9.81 4.37
C TYR A 68 -5.25 9.41 2.97
N ILE A 69 -3.99 9.72 2.67
CA ILE A 69 -3.25 9.18 1.53
C ILE A 69 -2.03 8.47 2.12
N MET A 70 -2.15 7.16 2.31
CA MET A 70 -1.09 6.32 2.85
C MET A 70 -0.11 5.92 1.76
N VAL A 71 1.17 6.02 2.06
CA VAL A 71 2.25 5.40 1.27
C VAL A 71 2.79 4.21 2.05
N THR A 72 2.78 3.03 1.43
CA THR A 72 3.29 1.81 2.06
C THR A 72 4.82 1.82 2.16
N HIS A 73 5.51 2.34 1.14
CA HIS A 73 6.97 2.51 1.11
C HIS A 73 7.43 3.42 -0.05
N ALA A 74 8.66 3.94 -0.02
CA ALA A 74 9.16 4.90 -1.01
C ALA A 74 9.73 4.25 -2.28
N HIS A 75 9.01 3.32 -2.90
CA HIS A 75 9.34 2.88 -4.26
C HIS A 75 8.52 3.66 -5.30
N TYR A 76 9.18 3.98 -6.42
CA TYR A 76 8.64 4.83 -7.48
C TYR A 76 7.28 4.37 -8.07
N ASP A 77 7.02 3.07 -8.05
CA ASP A 77 5.81 2.44 -8.53
C ASP A 77 4.67 2.42 -7.49
N HIS A 78 4.90 2.94 -6.29
CA HIS A 78 3.88 3.07 -5.23
C HIS A 78 3.51 4.52 -4.95
N VAL A 79 4.15 5.50 -5.58
CA VAL A 79 4.05 6.91 -5.15
C VAL A 79 3.68 7.89 -6.27
N GLY A 80 3.59 7.43 -7.51
CA GLY A 80 3.54 8.29 -8.69
C GLY A 80 2.40 9.31 -8.69
N SER A 81 1.21 8.92 -8.19
CA SER A 81 0.05 9.82 -8.14
C SER A 81 -0.05 10.65 -6.84
N VAL A 82 0.74 10.35 -5.81
CA VAL A 82 0.53 10.87 -4.44
C VAL A 82 0.58 12.40 -4.39
N LYS A 83 1.57 13.02 -5.06
CA LYS A 83 1.68 14.49 -5.11
C LYS A 83 0.46 15.14 -5.77
N ALA A 84 -0.04 14.55 -6.86
CA ALA A 84 -1.21 15.06 -7.56
C ALA A 84 -2.48 14.87 -6.72
N LEU A 85 -2.59 13.75 -6.02
CA LEU A 85 -3.69 13.46 -5.09
C LEU A 85 -3.69 14.43 -3.91
N LYS A 86 -2.54 14.68 -3.26
CA LYS A 86 -2.45 15.68 -2.18
C LYS A 86 -2.82 17.09 -2.66
N ARG A 87 -2.54 17.44 -3.92
CA ARG A 87 -2.98 18.72 -4.50
C ARG A 87 -4.50 18.74 -4.72
N ALA A 88 -5.10 17.63 -5.12
CA ALA A 88 -6.54 17.51 -5.34
C ALA A 88 -7.33 17.45 -4.02
N TYR A 89 -6.74 16.89 -2.97
CA TYR A 89 -7.31 16.71 -1.64
C TYR A 89 -6.36 17.34 -0.60
N PRO A 90 -6.31 18.69 -0.49
CA PRO A 90 -5.33 19.40 0.33
C PRO A 90 -5.44 19.06 1.84
N ASP A 91 -6.65 18.75 2.31
CA ASP A 91 -6.93 18.41 3.71
C ASP A 91 -6.60 16.95 4.06
N ALA A 92 -6.40 16.08 3.06
CA ALA A 92 -6.04 14.69 3.27
C ALA A 92 -4.62 14.59 3.83
N LEU A 93 -4.42 13.83 4.90
CA LEU A 93 -3.09 13.64 5.48
C LEU A 93 -2.29 12.60 4.67
N VAL A 94 -1.10 12.98 4.20
CA VAL A 94 -0.13 12.01 3.66
C VAL A 94 0.51 11.26 4.83
N VAL A 95 0.28 9.95 4.89
CA VAL A 95 0.77 9.08 5.98
C VAL A 95 1.86 8.16 5.45
N ALA A 96 2.99 8.10 6.14
CA ALA A 96 4.06 7.16 5.83
C ALA A 96 4.85 6.82 7.11
N HIS A 97 5.68 5.79 7.07
CA HIS A 97 6.60 5.53 8.16
C HIS A 97 7.74 6.56 8.18
N LYS A 98 8.25 6.92 9.37
CA LYS A 98 9.32 7.93 9.52
C LYS A 98 10.57 7.63 8.67
N ASN A 99 10.94 6.35 8.53
CA ASN A 99 12.11 5.94 7.75
C ASN A 99 11.97 6.17 6.24
N GLU A 100 10.74 6.33 5.72
CA GLU A 100 10.49 6.63 4.31
C GLU A 100 10.40 8.14 4.04
N ALA A 101 10.10 8.94 5.08
CA ALA A 101 9.72 10.34 4.92
C ALA A 101 10.80 11.20 4.24
N ALA A 102 12.10 10.94 4.52
CA ALA A 102 13.20 11.65 3.86
C ALA A 102 13.26 11.35 2.36
N ASN A 103 13.10 10.08 1.96
CA ASN A 103 13.10 9.66 0.56
C ASN A 103 11.89 10.22 -0.19
N LEU A 104 10.71 10.18 0.44
CA LEU A 104 9.47 10.73 -0.13
C LEU A 104 9.55 12.24 -0.36
N ARG A 105 10.12 12.99 0.60
CA ARG A 105 10.35 14.43 0.46
C ARG A 105 11.34 14.74 -0.67
N ALA A 106 12.41 13.95 -0.78
CA ALA A 106 13.44 14.14 -1.79
C ALA A 106 13.06 13.60 -3.18
N GLY A 107 11.96 12.82 -3.30
CA GLY A 107 11.57 12.19 -4.57
C GLY A 107 12.49 11.03 -4.97
N LEU A 108 13.10 10.37 -3.99
CA LEU A 108 14.09 9.32 -4.18
C LEU A 108 13.45 7.95 -3.96
N SER A 109 13.67 7.03 -4.90
CA SER A 109 13.40 5.60 -4.70
C SER A 109 14.71 4.89 -4.40
N PRO A 110 14.96 4.47 -3.15
CA PRO A 110 16.10 3.59 -2.86
C PRO A 110 16.03 2.36 -3.75
N VAL A 111 17.17 1.95 -4.30
CA VAL A 111 17.20 0.72 -5.09
C VAL A 111 17.39 -0.45 -4.13
N PRO A 112 16.49 -1.45 -4.13
CA PRO A 112 16.60 -2.56 -3.20
C PRO A 112 17.89 -3.34 -3.46
N LYS A 113 18.54 -3.79 -2.39
CA LYS A 113 19.70 -4.68 -2.51
C LYS A 113 19.17 -6.07 -2.84
N GLY A 114 19.43 -6.56 -4.05
CA GLY A 114 18.96 -7.89 -4.49
C GLY A 114 19.13 -8.99 -3.43
N THR A 115 18.06 -9.74 -3.16
CA THR A 115 17.97 -10.73 -2.08
C THR A 115 18.53 -12.10 -2.46
N MET A 116 18.44 -12.48 -3.73
CA MET A 116 18.90 -13.78 -4.25
C MET A 116 20.24 -13.67 -5.00
N TRP A 117 21.06 -14.73 -4.98
CA TRP A 117 22.40 -14.72 -5.60
C TRP A 117 22.40 -14.35 -7.09
N PHE A 118 21.36 -14.73 -7.83
CA PHE A 118 21.18 -14.35 -9.24
C PHE A 118 20.53 -12.96 -9.43
N SER A 119 19.77 -12.47 -8.44
CA SER A 119 19.15 -11.13 -8.47
C SER A 119 20.13 -10.00 -8.12
N ARG A 120 21.19 -10.30 -7.37
CA ARG A 120 22.23 -9.33 -6.97
C ARG A 120 22.99 -8.71 -8.15
N PRO A 121 23.52 -9.48 -9.13
CA PRO A 121 24.19 -8.88 -10.29
C PRO A 121 23.21 -8.14 -11.20
N ILE A 122 21.96 -8.61 -11.32
CA ILE A 122 20.90 -7.94 -12.11
C ILE A 122 20.51 -6.60 -11.45
N SER A 123 20.30 -6.60 -10.14
CA SER A 123 20.03 -5.42 -9.33
C SER A 123 21.20 -4.43 -9.42
N TRP A 124 22.46 -4.88 -9.30
CA TRP A 124 23.64 -4.01 -9.47
C TRP A 124 23.75 -3.38 -10.86
N LEU A 125 23.51 -4.14 -11.93
CA LEU A 125 23.53 -3.63 -13.30
C LEU A 125 22.35 -2.68 -13.57
N GLY A 126 21.16 -3.07 -13.11
CA GLY A 126 19.94 -2.26 -13.16
C GLY A 126 20.08 -0.94 -12.39
N CYS A 127 20.70 -0.97 -11.20
CA CYS A 127 21.03 0.21 -10.40
C CYS A 127 21.91 1.21 -11.18
N ARG A 128 22.79 0.74 -12.07
CA ARG A 128 23.72 1.60 -12.79
C ARG A 128 23.12 2.21 -14.06
N ILE A 129 22.17 1.50 -14.67
CA ILE A 129 21.49 1.91 -15.91
C ILE A 129 20.24 2.74 -15.61
N PHE A 130 19.45 2.33 -14.61
CA PHE A 130 18.15 2.94 -14.30
C PHE A 130 18.20 3.95 -13.15
N ARG A 131 19.34 4.19 -12.49
CA ARG A 131 19.46 5.14 -11.35
C ARG A 131 18.87 6.52 -11.62
N HIS A 132 18.92 6.96 -12.87
CA HIS A 132 18.41 8.27 -13.29
C HIS A 132 16.91 8.26 -13.62
N CYS A 133 16.29 7.10 -13.76
CA CYS A 133 14.89 6.90 -14.17
C CYS A 133 13.93 6.55 -13.03
N ILE A 134 14.42 6.44 -11.79
CA ILE A 134 13.66 6.04 -10.59
C ILE A 134 13.40 7.22 -9.64
N HIS A 135 13.20 8.40 -10.23
CA HIS A 135 12.81 9.60 -9.48
C HIS A 135 11.32 9.84 -9.64
N PHE A 136 10.69 10.32 -8.59
CA PHE A 136 9.32 10.81 -8.62
C PHE A 136 9.29 12.23 -8.05
N ASN A 137 8.20 12.95 -8.30
CA ASN A 137 8.05 14.29 -7.75
C ASN A 137 7.85 14.19 -6.23
N GLY A 138 8.87 14.57 -5.45
CA GLY A 138 8.82 14.53 -4.00
C GLY A 138 7.66 15.34 -3.41
N PHE A 139 7.20 14.90 -2.24
CA PHE A 139 6.07 15.46 -1.50
C PHE A 139 6.28 15.33 0.02
N ALA A 140 5.61 16.20 0.78
CA ALA A 140 5.66 16.15 2.23
C ALA A 140 4.84 14.98 2.78
N VAL A 141 5.34 14.38 3.86
CA VAL A 141 4.58 13.48 4.73
C VAL A 141 4.02 14.33 5.86
N ASP A 142 2.70 14.33 6.02
CA ASP A 142 2.00 15.10 7.05
C ASP A 142 1.98 14.34 8.39
N LEU A 143 1.93 13.01 8.34
CA LEU A 143 1.86 12.13 9.50
C LEU A 143 2.90 11.00 9.38
N GLU A 144 3.94 11.08 10.19
CA GLU A 144 4.97 10.04 10.29
C GLU A 144 4.61 9.02 11.37
N VAL A 145 4.51 7.75 10.98
CA VAL A 145 4.24 6.62 11.89
C VAL A 145 5.56 5.98 12.30
N GLU A 146 5.71 5.66 13.59
CA GLU A 146 6.89 4.97 14.11
C GLU A 146 6.70 3.46 14.30
N ASP A 147 5.62 3.04 14.96
CA ASP A 147 5.33 1.61 15.15
C ASP A 147 3.86 1.28 14.88
N SER A 148 2.94 1.90 15.62
CA SER A 148 1.50 1.76 15.38
C SER A 148 0.78 3.08 15.66
N LEU A 149 -0.24 3.36 14.87
CA LEU A 149 -1.10 4.51 15.01
C LEU A 149 -2.55 4.15 14.65
N ILE A 150 -3.42 4.18 15.66
CA ILE A 150 -4.85 3.94 15.49
C ILE A 150 -5.56 5.26 15.17
N ARG A 151 -6.49 5.21 14.21
CA ARG A 151 -7.34 6.30 13.75
C ARG A 151 -8.73 5.76 13.41
N GLU A 152 -9.60 6.67 13.03
CA GLU A 152 -10.93 6.36 12.52
C GLU A 152 -11.03 6.80 11.05
N LEU A 153 -11.85 6.07 10.29
CA LEU A 153 -12.29 6.40 8.95
C LEU A 153 -13.79 6.13 8.86
N GLY A 154 -14.61 7.19 8.89
CA GLY A 154 -16.06 7.12 8.70
C GLY A 154 -16.78 6.14 9.63
N GLY A 155 -16.37 6.05 10.90
CA GLY A 155 -16.89 5.09 11.88
C GLY A 155 -16.13 3.76 11.95
N THR A 156 -15.19 3.49 11.04
CA THR A 156 -14.37 2.27 11.05
C THR A 156 -13.01 2.53 11.69
N GLU A 157 -12.60 1.70 12.66
CA GLU A 157 -11.23 1.72 13.19
C GLU A 157 -10.22 1.32 12.10
N ILE A 158 -9.19 2.14 11.95
CA ILE A 158 -8.03 1.84 11.11
C ILE A 158 -6.73 1.90 11.91
N GLU A 159 -5.77 1.08 11.54
CA GLU A 159 -4.45 1.05 12.19
C GLU A 159 -3.35 1.07 11.13
N PHE A 160 -2.52 2.11 11.19
CA PHE A 160 -1.25 2.16 10.47
C PHE A 160 -0.19 1.48 11.33
N PHE A 161 0.52 0.47 10.83
CA PHE A 161 1.53 -0.22 11.63
C PHE A 161 2.76 -0.64 10.82
N HIS A 162 3.91 -0.58 11.48
CA HIS A 162 5.23 -0.84 10.90
C HIS A 162 5.45 -2.32 10.63
N THR A 163 5.90 -2.63 9.42
CA THR A 163 6.18 -3.97 8.94
C THR A 163 7.48 -3.99 8.12
N PRO A 164 8.65 -3.76 8.75
CA PRO A 164 9.92 -3.69 8.04
C PRO A 164 10.26 -5.04 7.40
N GLY A 165 11.01 -5.00 6.31
CA GLY A 165 11.44 -6.21 5.63
C GLY A 165 11.66 -5.94 4.15
N HIS A 166 10.60 -5.53 3.47
CA HIS A 166 10.71 -5.09 2.07
C HIS A 166 11.56 -3.82 1.97
N THR A 167 11.19 -2.79 2.75
CA THR A 167 12.02 -1.62 3.05
C THR A 167 12.15 -1.46 4.57
N SER A 168 13.00 -0.53 5.01
CA SER A 168 13.16 -0.21 6.44
C SER A 168 11.95 0.52 7.05
N GLY A 169 11.11 1.14 6.22
CA GLY A 169 9.90 1.84 6.64
C GLY A 169 8.63 1.34 5.95
N SER A 170 8.60 0.07 5.55
CA SER A 170 7.37 -0.55 5.07
C SER A 170 6.25 -0.44 6.12
N LEU A 171 5.09 0.05 5.68
CA LEU A 171 3.92 0.33 6.52
C LEU A 171 2.70 -0.41 5.97
N CYS A 172 1.92 -0.98 6.88
CA CYS A 172 0.62 -1.60 6.59
C CYS A 172 -0.54 -0.76 7.13
N LEU A 173 -1.71 -0.94 6.52
CA LEU A 173 -2.97 -0.40 7.03
C LEU A 173 -3.96 -1.54 7.27
N ARG A 174 -4.40 -1.71 8.51
CA ARG A 174 -5.53 -2.57 8.86
C ARG A 174 -6.80 -1.74 8.90
N VAL A 175 -7.89 -2.30 8.40
CA VAL A 175 -9.23 -1.70 8.43
C VAL A 175 -10.16 -2.72 9.08
N GLY A 176 -10.55 -2.43 10.32
CA GLY A 176 -11.32 -3.32 11.18
C GLY A 176 -10.75 -4.76 11.23
N LYS A 177 -11.62 -5.75 11.01
CA LYS A 177 -11.28 -7.18 10.83
C LYS A 177 -11.41 -7.62 9.38
N GLU A 178 -11.68 -6.70 8.47
CA GLU A 178 -12.08 -6.97 7.10
C GLU A 178 -10.87 -7.11 6.19
N ALA A 179 -9.92 -6.19 6.32
CA ALA A 179 -8.83 -6.04 5.36
C ALA A 179 -7.53 -5.53 6.00
N VAL A 180 -6.42 -5.95 5.41
CA VAL A 180 -5.09 -5.35 5.62
C VAL A 180 -4.39 -5.11 4.29
N PHE A 181 -3.88 -3.89 4.11
CA PHE A 181 -3.09 -3.47 2.94
C PHE A 181 -1.63 -3.51 3.32
N VAL A 182 -0.84 -4.29 2.56
CA VAL A 182 0.50 -4.70 3.00
C VAL A 182 1.64 -4.21 2.13
N GLY A 183 1.31 -3.46 1.07
CA GLY A 183 2.28 -3.07 0.03
C GLY A 183 3.10 -4.28 -0.39
N ASP A 184 4.40 -4.10 -0.36
CA ASP A 184 5.36 -5.10 -0.86
C ASP A 184 5.93 -6.00 0.23
N THR A 185 5.39 -5.88 1.45
CA THR A 185 5.69 -6.81 2.55
C THR A 185 5.27 -8.23 2.17
N ILE A 186 4.18 -8.40 1.41
CA ILE A 186 3.77 -9.70 0.86
C ILE A 186 3.39 -9.51 -0.62
N PHE A 187 3.89 -10.38 -1.50
CA PHE A 187 3.51 -10.40 -2.93
C PHE A 187 2.46 -11.47 -3.18
N HIS A 188 1.69 -11.36 -4.27
CA HIS A 188 0.88 -12.49 -4.75
C HIS A 188 0.71 -12.46 -6.26
N VAL A 189 1.85 -12.41 -6.97
CA VAL A 189 1.91 -12.40 -8.43
C VAL A 189 1.83 -13.82 -9.00
N LEU A 190 2.54 -14.77 -8.40
CA LEU A 190 2.51 -16.19 -8.78
C LEU A 190 1.71 -17.02 -7.77
N PRO A 191 0.99 -18.06 -8.21
CA PRO A 191 0.25 -18.93 -7.30
C PRO A 191 1.17 -19.49 -6.22
N ALA A 192 0.78 -19.32 -4.96
CA ALA A 192 1.49 -19.84 -3.78
C ALA A 192 2.91 -19.27 -3.54
N CYS A 193 3.32 -18.21 -4.26
CA CYS A 193 4.53 -17.46 -3.95
C CYS A 193 4.14 -16.14 -3.29
N PHE A 194 4.38 -16.05 -1.98
CA PHE A 194 4.10 -14.85 -1.19
C PHE A 194 5.32 -13.98 -0.94
N TYR A 195 6.50 -14.52 -1.25
CA TYR A 195 7.77 -13.86 -1.01
C TYR A 195 8.02 -12.76 -2.06
N PRO A 196 8.37 -11.53 -1.64
CA PRO A 196 8.68 -10.47 -2.59
C PRO A 196 9.98 -10.77 -3.33
N PRO A 197 10.11 -10.36 -4.61
CA PRO A 197 11.35 -10.56 -5.38
C PRO A 197 12.54 -9.84 -4.75
N PHE A 198 12.28 -8.83 -3.91
CA PHE A 198 13.27 -8.03 -3.19
C PHE A 198 12.81 -7.79 -1.74
N ALA A 199 13.75 -7.86 -0.80
CA ALA A 199 13.54 -7.46 0.60
C ALA A 199 14.86 -6.95 1.18
N ASP A 200 14.92 -5.68 1.56
CA ASP A 200 16.15 -5.09 2.08
C ASP A 200 16.58 -5.69 3.44
N LEU A 201 15.63 -6.19 4.21
CA LEU A 201 15.81 -6.77 5.55
C LEU A 201 15.07 -8.12 5.66
N PRO A 202 15.52 -9.18 4.96
CA PRO A 202 14.80 -10.45 4.90
C PRO A 202 14.59 -11.09 6.28
N GLU A 203 15.50 -10.87 7.23
CA GLU A 203 15.39 -11.33 8.62
C GLU A 203 14.24 -10.68 9.40
N ARG A 204 13.80 -9.49 8.98
CA ARG A 204 12.65 -8.78 9.58
C ARG A 204 11.33 -9.15 8.91
N LEU A 205 11.38 -9.61 7.66
CA LEU A 205 10.19 -9.87 6.85
C LEU A 205 9.28 -10.92 7.48
N ILE A 206 9.85 -12.00 8.02
CA ILE A 206 9.08 -13.06 8.70
C ILE A 206 8.35 -12.49 9.91
N ALA A 207 9.02 -11.72 10.77
CA ALA A 207 8.40 -11.07 11.92
C ALA A 207 7.21 -10.17 11.51
N SER A 208 7.38 -9.42 10.42
CA SER A 208 6.33 -8.59 9.82
C SER A 208 5.15 -9.42 9.30
N TRP A 209 5.40 -10.59 8.71
CA TRP A 209 4.33 -11.49 8.31
C TRP A 209 3.55 -12.03 9.52
N GLN A 210 4.22 -12.31 10.65
CA GLN A 210 3.53 -12.71 11.88
C GLN A 210 2.65 -11.62 12.43
N ARG A 211 3.15 -10.38 12.44
CA ARG A 211 2.34 -9.21 12.81
C ARG A 211 1.11 -9.08 11.91
N ILE A 212 1.27 -9.21 10.60
CA ILE A 212 0.15 -9.17 9.63
C ILE A 212 -0.86 -10.30 9.91
N ALA A 213 -0.41 -11.54 10.13
CA ALA A 213 -1.32 -12.66 10.39
C ALA A 213 -2.06 -12.51 11.74
N ALA A 214 -1.43 -11.88 12.73
CA ALA A 214 -1.99 -11.62 14.05
C ALA A 214 -3.07 -10.53 14.06
N THR A 215 -3.15 -9.68 13.02
CA THR A 215 -4.20 -8.64 12.89
C THR A 215 -5.62 -9.19 12.90
N GLY A 216 -5.81 -10.46 12.54
CA GLY A 216 -7.13 -11.07 12.39
C GLY A 216 -7.89 -10.62 11.13
N ALA A 217 -7.30 -9.78 10.28
CA ALA A 217 -7.94 -9.31 9.05
C ALA A 217 -8.33 -10.47 8.13
N ARG A 218 -9.55 -10.45 7.57
CA ARG A 218 -10.08 -11.51 6.70
C ARG A 218 -9.34 -11.58 5.37
N MET A 219 -9.08 -10.43 4.77
CA MET A 219 -8.43 -10.28 3.46
C MET A 219 -7.09 -9.56 3.56
N ILE A 220 -6.13 -9.98 2.75
CA ILE A 220 -4.81 -9.34 2.58
C ILE A 220 -4.73 -8.78 1.16
N HIS A 221 -4.32 -7.52 1.07
CA HIS A 221 -4.25 -6.73 -0.16
C HIS A 221 -2.80 -6.31 -0.44
N PRO A 222 -2.10 -7.01 -1.34
CA PRO A 222 -0.70 -6.74 -1.64
C PRO A 222 -0.51 -5.60 -2.64
N GLY A 223 0.64 -4.95 -2.57
CA GLY A 223 1.10 -3.96 -3.56
C GLY A 223 1.23 -4.55 -4.95
N HIS A 224 1.61 -5.83 -5.07
CA HIS A 224 1.65 -6.55 -6.35
C HIS A 224 0.86 -7.86 -6.31
N GLY A 225 0.05 -8.05 -7.35
CA GLY A 225 -0.71 -9.29 -7.55
C GLY A 225 -2.15 -9.25 -7.03
N ARG A 226 -2.69 -10.42 -6.69
CA ARG A 226 -4.11 -10.59 -6.33
C ARG A 226 -4.31 -10.57 -4.82
N SER A 227 -5.40 -9.99 -4.35
CA SER A 227 -5.85 -10.13 -2.96
C SER A 227 -6.11 -11.60 -2.62
N PHE A 228 -5.90 -11.99 -1.35
CA PHE A 228 -6.08 -13.36 -0.87
C PHE A 228 -6.60 -13.36 0.57
N SER A 229 -7.14 -14.48 1.03
CA SER A 229 -7.61 -14.58 2.40
C SER A 229 -6.44 -14.80 3.37
N ARG A 230 -6.58 -14.30 4.60
CA ARG A 230 -5.63 -14.62 5.68
C ARG A 230 -5.54 -16.12 5.93
N THR A 231 -6.66 -16.85 5.83
CA THR A 231 -6.66 -18.31 5.97
C THR A 231 -5.79 -18.98 4.91
N GLN A 232 -5.86 -18.53 3.66
CA GLN A 232 -5.00 -19.03 2.58
C GLN A 232 -3.51 -18.73 2.85
N PHE A 233 -3.21 -17.56 3.40
CA PHE A 233 -1.85 -17.16 3.75
C PHE A 233 -1.26 -18.02 4.86
N VAL A 234 -1.97 -18.16 5.99
CA VAL A 234 -1.53 -18.95 7.15
C VAL A 234 -1.44 -20.43 6.79
N ALA A 235 -2.39 -20.98 6.03
CA ALA A 235 -2.35 -22.40 5.64
C ALA A 235 -1.10 -22.75 4.80
N ARG A 236 -0.54 -21.80 4.05
CA ARG A 236 0.59 -22.04 3.13
C ARG A 236 1.95 -21.70 3.73
N ASN A 237 2.01 -20.79 4.70
CA ASN A 237 3.25 -20.36 5.34
C ASN A 237 3.32 -20.79 6.81
N GLY A 238 2.36 -21.59 7.27
CA GLY A 238 2.22 -21.97 8.68
C GLY A 238 1.89 -20.78 9.58
N TYR A 239 2.14 -20.96 10.88
CA TYR A 239 2.32 -19.86 11.83
C TYR A 239 3.79 -19.40 11.86
N PHE A 240 4.43 -19.40 10.68
CA PHE A 240 5.86 -19.11 10.45
C PHE A 240 6.81 -20.22 10.89
#